data_AF-A0A0U4ZG49-F1
#
_entry.id   AF-A0A0U4ZG49-F1
#
_cell.length_a   1.000
_cell.length_b   1.000
_cell.length_c   1.000
_cell.angle_alpha   90.00
_cell.angle_beta   90.00
_cell.angle_gamma   90.00
#
_symmetry.space_group_name_H-M   'P 1'
#
loop_
_entity.id
_entity.type
_entity.pdbx_description
1 polymer ?
#
loop_
_entity_poly.entity_id
_entity_poly.type
_entity_poly.pdbx_seq_one_letter_code
_entity_poly.pdbx_strand_id
1 'polypeptide(L)'
;MDISESQATTLLKAIDLATEERVRDVLRLLCKVSPDAQRIAAEELLVDASKKREAGDTNLEDNSEAETDFPDSGSEGAEDSEVEYLGSTTTTQTEGAPGSSSGAVSAVPEPPRPKRFVPRYAFCENCKEEFDVTENRSDACTYHRLDCEPTGDDLWVDNEFGAEDTPDLRRRYPHCYEFECCGETLEDNPEGCETGWHEEGSYEPPMKISRTFHYQPSF
;
A
#
# COMPACT_ATOMS: atom_id res chain seq x y z
N MET A 1 -17.28 22.39 30.63
CA MET A 1 -18.37 23.03 29.87
C MET A 1 -18.96 21.93 29.02
N ASP A 2 -20.11 21.41 29.42
CA ASP A 2 -20.74 20.32 28.70
C ASP A 2 -21.38 20.87 27.42
N ILE A 3 -21.00 20.30 26.28
CA ILE A 3 -21.63 20.57 25.00
C ILE A 3 -23.04 19.98 25.07
N SER A 4 -24.06 20.76 24.71
CA SER A 4 -25.43 20.24 24.69
C SER A 4 -25.57 19.16 23.61
N GLU A 5 -26.44 18.17 23.80
CA GLU A 5 -26.68 17.10 22.84
C GLU A 5 -27.06 17.63 21.43
N SER A 6 -27.78 18.76 21.38
CA SER A 6 -28.10 19.48 20.15
C SER A 6 -26.87 20.07 19.45
N GLN A 7 -25.89 20.55 20.21
CA GLN A 7 -24.63 21.05 19.65
C GLN A 7 -23.76 19.88 19.13
N ALA A 8 -23.73 18.76 19.84
CA ALA A 8 -22.98 17.57 19.41
C ALA A 8 -23.49 17.02 18.07
N THR A 9 -24.81 16.87 17.92
CA THR A 9 -25.42 16.40 16.66
C THR A 9 -25.21 17.36 15.49
N THR A 10 -25.23 18.66 15.76
CA THR A 10 -24.98 19.70 14.75
C THR A 10 -23.52 19.71 14.32
N LEU A 11 -22.58 19.47 15.25
CA LEU A 11 -21.17 19.34 14.95
C LEU A 11 -20.89 18.13 14.04
N LEU A 12 -21.48 16.97 14.32
CA LEU A 12 -21.31 15.78 13.48
C LEU A 12 -21.75 16.05 12.03
N LYS A 13 -22.91 16.66 11.85
CA LYS A 13 -23.39 17.07 10.51
C LYS A 13 -22.44 18.06 9.83
N ALA A 14 -21.85 18.98 10.59
CA ALA A 14 -20.89 19.93 10.04
C ALA A 14 -19.59 19.25 9.59
N ILE A 15 -19.16 18.19 10.28
CA ILE A 15 -18.01 17.36 9.88
C ILE A 15 -18.32 16.63 8.57
N ASP A 16 -19.49 15.98 8.46
CA ASP A 16 -19.90 15.24 7.27
C ASP A 16 -20.02 16.13 6.02
N LEU A 17 -20.38 17.40 6.19
CA LEU A 17 -20.50 18.37 5.11
C LEU A 17 -19.20 19.12 4.81
N ALA A 18 -18.18 19.01 5.67
CA ALA A 18 -16.92 19.71 5.48
C ALA A 18 -16.08 19.03 4.40
N THR A 19 -15.21 19.82 3.74
CA THR A 19 -14.21 19.26 2.83
C THR A 19 -13.14 18.51 3.63
N GLU A 20 -12.54 17.48 3.03
CA GLU A 20 -11.45 16.72 3.66
C GLU A 20 -10.31 17.62 4.15
N GLU A 21 -9.90 18.60 3.33
CA GLU A 21 -8.87 19.58 3.70
C GLU A 21 -9.23 20.32 4.99
N ARG A 22 -10.49 20.76 5.10
CA ARG A 22 -10.98 21.47 6.28
C ARG A 22 -11.00 20.57 7.51
N VAL A 23 -11.42 19.32 7.37
CA VAL A 23 -11.41 18.34 8.46
C VAL A 23 -9.98 18.06 8.93
N ARG A 24 -9.04 17.86 7.98
CA ARG A 24 -7.61 17.65 8.27
C ARG A 24 -7.02 18.85 9.01
N ASP A 25 -7.34 20.07 8.61
CA ASP A 25 -6.86 21.29 9.28
C ASP A 25 -7.39 21.45 10.69
N VAL A 26 -8.69 21.19 10.91
CA VAL A 26 -9.28 21.21 12.25
C VAL A 26 -8.67 20.12 13.13
N LEU A 27 -8.48 18.90 12.61
CA LEU A 27 -7.84 17.82 13.35
C LEU A 27 -6.38 18.15 13.73
N ARG A 28 -5.60 18.71 12.80
CA ARG A 28 -4.23 19.19 13.06
C ARG A 28 -4.22 20.25 14.16
N LEU A 29 -5.18 21.19 14.12
CA LEU A 29 -5.31 22.21 15.15
C LEU A 29 -5.67 21.59 16.51
N LEU A 30 -6.62 20.66 16.56
CA LEU A 30 -7.02 19.96 17.78
C LEU A 30 -5.85 19.20 18.40
N CYS A 31 -5.04 18.50 17.59
CA CYS A 31 -3.85 17.80 18.07
C CYS A 31 -2.77 18.76 18.63
N LYS A 32 -2.71 20.02 18.16
CA LYS A 32 -1.80 21.03 18.71
C LYS A 32 -2.29 21.62 20.03
N VAL A 33 -3.61 21.72 20.21
CA VAL A 33 -4.23 22.39 21.36
C VAL A 33 -4.51 21.41 22.50
N SER A 34 -4.85 20.16 22.19
CA SER A 34 -5.25 19.15 23.17
C SER A 34 -4.37 17.91 23.09
N PRO A 35 -3.58 17.61 24.16
CA PRO A 35 -2.79 16.38 24.24
C PRO A 35 -3.66 15.11 24.19
N ASP A 36 -4.88 15.17 24.72
CA ASP A 36 -5.81 14.04 24.65
C ASP A 36 -6.26 13.76 23.22
N ALA A 37 -6.55 14.81 22.45
CA ALA A 37 -6.87 14.67 21.02
C ALA A 37 -5.67 14.12 20.24
N GLN A 38 -4.46 14.58 20.54
CA GLN A 38 -3.24 14.06 19.93
C GLN A 38 -3.04 12.57 20.24
N ARG A 39 -3.26 12.16 21.50
CA ARG A 39 -3.13 10.76 21.91
C ARG A 39 -4.11 9.86 21.16
N ILE A 40 -5.38 10.27 21.09
CA ILE A 40 -6.42 9.52 20.37
C ILE A 40 -6.08 9.45 18.87
N ALA A 41 -5.71 10.58 18.26
CA ALA A 41 -5.33 10.58 16.84
C ALA A 41 -4.09 9.72 16.57
N ALA A 42 -3.10 9.69 17.46
CA ALA A 42 -1.93 8.84 17.33
C ALA A 42 -2.27 7.35 17.48
N GLU A 43 -3.20 6.99 18.36
CA GLU A 43 -3.66 5.62 18.56
C GLU A 43 -4.41 5.09 17.33
N GLU A 44 -5.19 5.94 16.65
CA GLU A 44 -5.97 5.54 15.48
C GLU A 44 -5.17 5.60 14.17
N LEU A 45 -4.31 6.61 13.99
CA LEU A 45 -3.67 6.91 12.70
C LEU A 45 -2.20 6.47 12.60
N LEU A 46 -1.58 6.06 13.71
CA LEU A 46 -0.19 5.62 13.72
C LEU A 46 -0.08 4.18 14.22
N VAL A 47 0.83 3.45 13.62
CA VAL A 47 1.17 2.08 14.03
C VAL A 47 2.68 1.97 14.26
N ASP A 48 3.07 0.99 15.08
CA ASP A 48 4.47 0.63 15.23
C ASP A 48 4.99 0.06 13.91
N ALA A 49 6.12 0.56 13.41
CA ALA A 49 6.74 0.10 12.17
C ALA A 49 6.99 -1.42 12.18
N SER A 50 7.19 -2.01 13.35
CA SER A 50 7.39 -3.46 13.52
C SER A 50 6.13 -4.29 13.24
N LYS A 51 4.95 -3.65 13.14
CA LYS A 51 3.66 -4.30 12.82
C LYS A 51 3.26 -4.14 11.35
N LYS A 52 4.03 -3.39 10.56
CA LYS A 52 3.81 -3.27 9.12
C LYS A 52 4.04 -4.64 8.49
N ARG A 53 3.04 -5.15 7.76
CA ARG A 53 3.21 -6.38 6.99
C ARG A 53 3.75 -6.00 5.62
N GLU A 54 4.94 -6.49 5.30
CA GLU A 54 5.62 -6.21 4.03
C GLU A 54 5.50 -7.40 3.09
N ALA A 55 5.56 -7.13 1.78
CA ALA A 55 5.63 -8.17 0.76
C ALA A 55 6.85 -9.07 1.01
N GLY A 56 6.60 -10.31 1.43
CA GLY A 56 7.64 -11.27 1.80
C GLY A 56 7.72 -11.59 3.30
N ASP A 57 6.86 -11.02 4.15
CA ASP A 57 6.74 -11.40 5.56
C ASP A 57 6.00 -12.75 5.69
N THR A 58 6.72 -13.83 5.38
CA THR A 58 6.30 -15.20 5.67
C THR A 58 6.49 -15.46 7.17
N ASN A 59 5.68 -14.83 8.03
CA ASN A 59 5.49 -15.36 9.38
C ASN A 59 4.68 -16.66 9.28
N LEU A 60 5.40 -17.71 8.89
CA LEU A 60 5.06 -19.10 9.10
C LEU A 60 5.18 -19.36 10.60
N GLU A 61 4.15 -19.00 11.38
CA GLU A 61 3.93 -19.70 12.64
C GLU A 61 3.29 -21.06 12.31
N ASP A 62 4.21 -22.02 12.22
CA ASP A 62 4.10 -23.47 12.16
C ASP A 62 3.02 -24.07 13.10
N ASN A 63 2.18 -24.95 12.54
CA ASN A 63 1.84 -26.22 13.19
C ASN A 63 1.37 -27.30 12.19
N SER A 64 2.34 -28.05 11.67
CA SER A 64 2.42 -29.53 11.64
C SER A 64 1.45 -30.42 10.79
N GLU A 65 2.10 -31.18 9.89
CA GLU A 65 1.87 -32.57 9.43
C GLU A 65 0.81 -32.89 8.36
N ALA A 66 1.28 -33.05 7.12
CA ALA A 66 0.95 -34.22 6.30
C ALA A 66 2.06 -34.44 5.26
N GLU A 67 2.82 -35.50 5.47
CA GLU A 67 3.80 -36.01 4.51
C GLU A 67 3.11 -36.42 3.22
N THR A 68 3.64 -36.01 2.07
CA THR A 68 3.45 -36.77 0.83
C THR A 68 4.75 -36.82 0.03
N ASP A 69 5.09 -38.05 -0.31
CA ASP A 69 6.27 -38.51 -0.99
C ASP A 69 6.60 -37.80 -2.32
N PHE A 70 7.90 -37.56 -2.48
CA PHE A 70 8.58 -37.30 -3.74
C PHE A 70 8.24 -38.37 -4.80
N PRO A 71 8.16 -37.95 -6.08
CA PRO A 71 8.95 -38.66 -7.07
C PRO A 71 9.97 -37.77 -7.79
N ASP A 72 11.18 -38.31 -7.76
CA ASP A 72 12.38 -38.06 -8.56
C ASP A 72 12.10 -37.95 -10.07
N SER A 73 12.65 -36.91 -10.71
CA SER A 73 13.09 -36.98 -12.11
C SER A 73 14.01 -35.81 -12.44
N GLY A 74 15.32 -36.09 -12.51
CA GLY A 74 16.35 -35.11 -12.86
C GLY A 74 16.39 -34.69 -14.34
N SER A 75 17.16 -33.64 -14.61
CA SER A 75 18.09 -33.57 -15.75
C SER A 75 18.94 -32.28 -15.72
N GLU A 76 20.20 -32.45 -15.34
CA GLU A 76 21.46 -31.95 -15.94
C GLU A 76 21.47 -30.71 -16.84
N GLY A 77 22.45 -29.82 -16.59
CA GLY A 77 23.00 -28.89 -17.59
C GLY A 77 23.71 -27.69 -16.97
N ALA A 78 25.04 -27.65 -17.09
CA ALA A 78 25.97 -26.73 -16.42
C ALA A 78 26.68 -25.78 -17.39
N GLU A 79 27.02 -24.56 -16.94
CA GLU A 79 28.19 -23.75 -17.33
C GLU A 79 28.11 -22.39 -16.58
N ASP A 80 28.88 -22.13 -15.51
CA ASP A 80 30.29 -21.70 -15.38
C ASP A 80 30.62 -20.33 -16.00
N SER A 81 30.95 -19.35 -15.14
CA SER A 81 31.89 -18.27 -15.43
C SER A 81 32.39 -17.62 -14.13
N GLU A 82 33.65 -17.92 -13.81
CA GLU A 82 34.49 -17.33 -12.75
C GLU A 82 34.81 -15.85 -12.99
N VAL A 83 34.91 -15.05 -11.91
CA VAL A 83 35.82 -13.90 -11.84
C VAL A 83 36.45 -13.77 -10.45
N GLU A 84 37.77 -13.59 -10.45
CA GLU A 84 38.67 -13.59 -9.29
C GLU A 84 38.92 -12.20 -8.65
N TYR A 85 38.96 -12.20 -7.31
CA TYR A 85 40.04 -11.77 -6.40
C TYR A 85 40.61 -10.32 -6.37
N LEU A 86 41.20 -10.03 -5.18
CA LEU A 86 41.96 -8.87 -4.67
C LEU A 86 41.10 -7.81 -3.94
N GLY A 87 41.15 -7.59 -2.63
CA GLY A 87 42.20 -7.81 -1.62
C GLY A 87 42.73 -6.44 -1.13
N SER A 88 42.53 -6.09 0.15
CA SER A 88 43.50 -5.31 0.95
C SER A 88 43.07 -5.14 2.40
N THR A 89 43.93 -5.66 3.27
CA THR A 89 44.03 -5.48 4.71
C THR A 89 44.63 -4.11 5.05
N THR A 90 44.21 -3.49 6.18
CA THR A 90 45.21 -2.87 7.07
C THR A 90 44.76 -2.85 8.52
N THR A 91 45.65 -3.39 9.34
CA THR A 91 45.73 -3.53 10.78
C THR A 91 45.84 -2.18 11.51
N THR A 92 45.23 -2.06 12.69
CA THR A 92 45.82 -1.24 13.76
C THR A 92 45.78 -2.00 15.08
N GLN A 93 46.97 -2.20 15.65
CA GLN A 93 47.23 -2.82 16.95
C GLN A 93 46.95 -1.82 18.08
N THR A 94 46.36 -2.30 19.17
CA THR A 94 46.52 -1.71 20.50
C THR A 94 46.74 -2.83 21.51
N GLU A 95 47.94 -2.86 22.10
CA GLU A 95 48.29 -3.72 23.23
C GLU A 95 47.94 -3.02 24.55
N GLY A 96 47.49 -3.81 25.54
CA GLY A 96 47.31 -3.38 26.93
C GLY A 96 46.70 -4.49 27.78
N ALA A 97 47.54 -5.16 28.58
CA ALA A 97 47.26 -6.38 29.35
C ALA A 97 46.53 -6.12 30.71
N PRO A 98 46.54 -7.04 31.69
CA PRO A 98 45.49 -8.02 31.98
C PRO A 98 44.78 -7.77 33.33
N GLY A 99 43.55 -8.27 33.49
CA GLY A 99 42.80 -8.16 34.74
C GLY A 99 41.77 -9.28 34.87
N SER A 100 42.16 -10.32 35.59
CA SER A 100 41.33 -11.45 35.98
C SER A 100 40.32 -11.02 37.06
N SER A 101 39.03 -11.19 36.80
CA SER A 101 38.06 -11.47 37.86
C SER A 101 36.80 -12.09 37.26
N SER A 102 36.59 -13.37 37.58
CA SER A 102 35.33 -14.08 37.40
C SER A 102 34.20 -13.31 38.09
N GLY A 103 33.28 -12.78 37.30
CA GLY A 103 32.04 -12.18 37.78
C GLY A 103 30.96 -12.47 36.74
N ALA A 104 29.95 -13.24 37.13
CA ALA A 104 28.78 -13.50 36.32
C ALA A 104 28.17 -12.16 35.88
N VAL A 105 28.34 -11.82 34.60
CA VAL A 105 27.65 -10.68 33.99
C VAL A 105 26.19 -11.06 33.85
N SER A 106 25.43 -10.66 34.86
CA SER A 106 23.99 -10.52 34.79
C SER A 106 23.68 -9.81 33.47
N ALA A 107 23.00 -10.50 32.55
CA ALA A 107 22.58 -9.96 31.28
C ALA A 107 21.81 -8.66 31.56
N VAL A 108 22.44 -7.52 31.27
CA VAL A 108 21.73 -6.24 31.26
C VAL A 108 20.85 -6.31 30.02
N PRO A 109 19.51 -6.27 30.15
CA PRO A 109 18.66 -6.22 28.97
C PRO A 109 19.05 -5.00 28.15
N GLU A 110 19.34 -5.21 26.86
CA GLU A 110 19.58 -4.10 25.94
C GLU A 110 18.44 -3.09 26.05
N PRO A 111 18.73 -1.77 26.03
CA PRO A 111 17.69 -0.76 26.09
C PRO A 111 16.72 -0.99 24.91
N PRO A 112 15.40 -0.97 25.16
CA PRO A 112 14.42 -1.21 24.12
C PRO A 112 14.64 -0.21 22.99
N ARG A 113 14.78 -0.72 21.76
CA ARG A 113 14.90 0.13 20.57
C ARG A 113 13.71 1.09 20.55
N PRO A 114 13.93 2.39 20.28
CA PRO A 114 12.83 3.33 20.22
C PRO A 114 11.87 2.90 19.11
N LYS A 115 10.61 2.68 19.50
CA LYS A 115 9.53 2.34 18.57
C LYS A 115 9.42 3.45 17.53
N ARG A 116 9.53 3.07 16.26
CA ARG A 116 9.31 4.00 15.14
C ARG A 116 7.84 3.92 14.79
N PHE A 117 7.15 5.06 14.73
CA PHE A 117 5.75 5.11 14.32
C PHE A 117 5.67 5.47 12.84
N VAL A 118 4.79 4.79 12.12
CA VAL A 118 4.46 5.04 10.71
C VAL A 118 2.96 5.29 10.57
N PRO A 119 2.50 5.97 9.51
CA PRO A 119 1.07 6.07 9.20
C PRO A 119 0.44 4.68 9.08
N ARG A 120 -0.77 4.53 9.63
CA ARG A 120 -1.55 3.28 9.55
C ARG A 120 -2.09 3.03 8.15
N TYR A 121 -2.50 4.10 7.47
CA TYR A 121 -3.12 4.04 6.15
C TYR A 121 -2.15 4.55 5.09
N ALA A 122 -2.09 3.83 3.97
CA ALA A 122 -1.29 4.16 2.80
C ALA A 122 -2.13 3.96 1.53
N PHE A 123 -1.67 4.52 0.41
CA PHE A 123 -2.30 4.30 -0.90
C PHE A 123 -1.51 3.29 -1.70
N CYS A 124 -2.21 2.36 -2.34
CA CYS A 124 -1.59 1.37 -3.19
C CYS A 124 -1.23 1.97 -4.56
N GLU A 125 -0.01 1.78 -5.05
CA GLU A 125 0.34 2.23 -6.39
C GLU A 125 -0.31 1.41 -7.51
N ASN A 126 -0.73 0.18 -7.22
CA ASN A 126 -1.32 -0.72 -8.21
C ASN A 126 -2.84 -0.53 -8.32
N CYS A 127 -3.60 -0.74 -7.24
CA CYS A 127 -5.06 -0.59 -7.26
C CYS A 127 -5.56 0.84 -6.99
N LYS A 128 -4.67 1.77 -6.58
CA LYS A 128 -5.00 3.17 -6.24
C LYS A 128 -5.97 3.35 -5.05
N GLU A 129 -6.22 2.30 -4.27
CA GLU A 129 -7.05 2.34 -3.07
C GLU A 129 -6.24 2.58 -1.79
N GLU A 130 -6.90 3.12 -0.77
CA GLU A 130 -6.35 3.22 0.58
C GLU A 130 -6.40 1.86 1.29
N PHE A 131 -5.31 1.47 1.94
CA PHE A 131 -5.21 0.22 2.69
C PHE A 131 -4.55 0.41 4.06
N ASP A 132 -4.88 -0.47 5.01
CA ASP A 132 -4.22 -0.54 6.32
C ASP A 132 -2.94 -1.36 6.22
N VAL A 133 -1.80 -0.74 6.53
CA VAL A 133 -0.47 -1.37 6.41
C VAL A 133 -0.27 -2.55 7.37
N THR A 134 -1.11 -2.68 8.40
CA THR A 134 -1.08 -3.80 9.35
C THR A 134 -1.93 -4.99 8.90
N GLU A 135 -2.89 -4.76 8.01
CA GLU A 135 -3.79 -5.78 7.47
C GLU A 135 -3.41 -6.22 6.05
N ASN A 136 -2.33 -5.67 5.48
CA ASN A 136 -1.83 -6.04 4.17
C ASN A 136 -1.50 -7.54 4.11
N ARG A 137 -2.07 -8.24 3.13
CA ARG A 137 -1.90 -9.67 2.89
C ARG A 137 -1.49 -9.89 1.44
N SER A 138 -0.95 -11.07 1.16
CA SER A 138 -0.57 -11.48 -0.20
C SER A 138 -1.71 -11.54 -1.20
N ASP A 139 -2.96 -11.54 -0.72
CA ASP A 139 -4.19 -11.61 -1.49
C ASP A 139 -5.06 -10.34 -1.34
N ALA A 140 -4.51 -9.25 -0.79
CA ALA A 140 -5.28 -8.04 -0.47
C ALA A 140 -5.46 -7.08 -1.65
N CYS A 141 -4.47 -7.00 -2.55
CA CYS A 141 -4.50 -6.10 -3.68
C CYS A 141 -4.86 -6.85 -4.96
N THR A 142 -5.98 -6.50 -5.58
CA THR A 142 -6.33 -6.95 -6.94
C THR A 142 -6.10 -5.80 -7.92
N TYR A 143 -5.38 -6.05 -9.02
CA TYR A 143 -5.01 -5.00 -9.97
C TYR A 143 -4.70 -5.56 -11.37
N HIS A 144 -4.62 -4.65 -12.34
CA HIS A 144 -4.07 -4.91 -13.67
C HIS A 144 -2.65 -4.37 -13.75
N ARG A 145 -1.70 -5.17 -14.25
CA ARG A 145 -0.29 -4.72 -14.42
C ARG A 145 -0.12 -3.64 -15.48
N LEU A 146 -1.03 -3.62 -16.45
CA LEU A 146 -1.01 -2.74 -17.60
C LEU A 146 -2.30 -1.92 -17.63
N ASP A 147 -2.20 -0.68 -18.09
CA ASP A 147 -3.37 0.14 -18.37
C ASP A 147 -4.17 -0.49 -19.53
N CYS A 148 -5.49 -0.26 -19.55
CA CYS A 148 -6.32 -0.69 -20.67
C CYS A 148 -6.09 0.18 -21.91
N GLU A 149 -6.12 -0.45 -23.08
CA GLU A 149 -6.03 0.21 -24.38
C GLU A 149 -7.40 0.28 -25.08
N PRO A 150 -7.69 1.34 -25.84
CA PRO A 150 -8.90 1.44 -26.64
C PRO A 150 -8.82 0.53 -27.87
N THR A 151 -9.48 -0.63 -27.84
CA THR A 151 -9.49 -1.63 -28.93
C THR A 151 -10.80 -1.68 -29.72
N GLY A 152 -11.91 -1.20 -29.16
CA GLY A 152 -13.23 -1.35 -29.77
C GLY A 152 -13.53 -0.39 -30.93
N ASP A 153 -14.04 -0.92 -32.05
CA ASP A 153 -14.41 -0.17 -33.27
C ASP A 153 -15.43 0.96 -33.01
N ASP A 154 -16.28 0.83 -31.97
CA ASP A 154 -17.27 1.85 -31.59
C ASP A 154 -16.63 3.19 -31.19
N LEU A 155 -15.36 3.20 -30.79
CA LEU A 155 -14.61 4.43 -30.48
C LEU A 155 -14.20 5.20 -31.75
N TRP A 156 -14.23 4.58 -32.93
CA TRP A 156 -13.61 5.08 -34.16
C TRP A 156 -14.62 5.47 -35.25
N VAL A 157 -15.92 5.35 -34.98
CA VAL A 157 -17.00 5.49 -36.00
C VAL A 157 -17.03 6.87 -36.67
N ASP A 158 -16.64 7.94 -35.96
CA ASP A 158 -16.74 9.32 -36.44
C ASP A 158 -15.43 10.14 -36.39
N ASN A 159 -14.30 9.57 -35.96
CA ASN A 159 -13.03 10.29 -35.84
C ASN A 159 -11.85 9.57 -36.49
N GLU A 160 -11.46 10.03 -37.68
CA GLU A 160 -10.34 9.49 -38.48
C GLU A 160 -8.97 9.62 -37.79
N PHE A 161 -8.85 10.50 -36.79
CA PHE A 161 -7.63 10.70 -35.99
C PHE A 161 -7.61 9.91 -34.68
N GLY A 162 -8.66 9.16 -34.39
CA GLY A 162 -8.80 8.34 -33.19
C GLY A 162 -9.43 9.03 -32.00
N ALA A 163 -10.17 8.27 -31.20
CA ALA A 163 -10.69 8.78 -29.94
C ALA A 163 -9.52 9.04 -28.98
N GLU A 164 -9.38 10.29 -28.52
CA GLU A 164 -8.52 10.58 -27.38
C GLU A 164 -9.03 9.76 -26.18
N ASP A 165 -8.12 9.01 -25.54
CA ASP A 165 -8.49 8.26 -24.35
C ASP A 165 -8.85 9.23 -23.22
N THR A 166 -10.16 9.31 -22.94
CA THR A 166 -10.72 10.19 -21.93
C THR A 166 -11.55 9.39 -20.94
N PRO A 167 -11.60 9.79 -19.66
CA PRO A 167 -12.37 9.09 -18.64
C PRO A 167 -13.88 9.04 -18.96
N ASP A 168 -14.40 9.98 -19.75
CA ASP A 168 -15.78 9.99 -20.23
C ASP A 168 -16.05 8.88 -21.24
N LEU A 169 -15.09 8.58 -22.13
CA LEU A 169 -15.19 7.48 -23.07
C LEU A 169 -15.04 6.12 -22.39
N ARG A 170 -14.06 5.98 -21.48
CA ARG A 170 -13.90 4.78 -20.62
C ARG A 170 -15.19 4.43 -19.87
N ARG A 171 -15.93 5.44 -19.41
CA ARG A 171 -17.23 5.27 -18.73
C ARG A 171 -18.36 4.88 -19.68
N ARG A 172 -18.36 5.41 -20.91
CA ARG A 172 -19.47 5.26 -21.86
C ARG A 172 -19.36 3.97 -22.69
N TYR A 173 -18.13 3.53 -22.96
CA TYR A 173 -17.82 2.38 -23.78
C TYR A 173 -16.80 1.47 -23.08
N PRO A 174 -17.08 0.97 -21.86
CA PRO A 174 -16.12 0.16 -21.11
C PRO A 174 -15.73 -1.13 -21.86
N HIS A 175 -16.63 -1.68 -22.68
CA HIS A 175 -16.35 -2.84 -23.54
C HIS A 175 -15.34 -2.57 -24.66
N CYS A 176 -15.03 -1.31 -24.95
CA CYS A 176 -14.04 -0.93 -25.97
C CYS A 176 -12.63 -0.75 -25.42
N TYR A 177 -12.43 -1.00 -24.12
CA TYR A 177 -11.15 -0.89 -23.45
C TYR A 177 -10.72 -2.26 -22.97
N GLU A 178 -9.62 -2.79 -23.50
CA GLU A 178 -9.10 -4.12 -23.20
C GLU A 178 -7.79 -4.02 -22.42
N PHE A 179 -7.64 -4.87 -21.41
CA PHE A 179 -6.41 -4.99 -20.65
C PHE A 179 -5.49 -6.01 -21.30
N GLU A 180 -4.29 -5.60 -21.74
CA GLU A 180 -3.32 -6.52 -22.35
C GLU A 180 -2.87 -7.65 -21.41
N CYS A 181 -2.96 -7.45 -20.08
CA CYS A 181 -2.53 -8.44 -19.10
C CYS A 181 -3.44 -9.68 -19.02
N CYS A 182 -4.73 -9.58 -19.34
CA CYS A 182 -5.66 -10.70 -19.32
C CYS A 182 -6.52 -10.86 -20.58
N GLY A 183 -6.53 -9.87 -21.47
CA GLY A 183 -7.41 -9.83 -22.64
C GLY A 183 -8.89 -9.62 -22.29
N GLU A 184 -9.19 -9.20 -21.06
CA GLU A 184 -10.55 -8.87 -20.64
C GLU A 184 -10.82 -7.38 -20.80
N THR A 185 -12.08 -7.02 -20.95
CA THR A 185 -12.47 -5.61 -21.09
C THR A 185 -12.64 -4.93 -19.74
N LEU A 186 -12.65 -3.58 -19.74
CA LEU A 186 -12.98 -2.78 -18.56
C LEU A 186 -14.41 -3.05 -18.05
N GLU A 187 -15.31 -3.55 -18.90
CA GLU A 187 -16.64 -3.99 -18.49
C GLU A 187 -16.60 -5.34 -17.77
N ASP A 188 -15.81 -6.29 -18.28
CA ASP A 188 -15.79 -7.67 -17.78
C ASP A 188 -14.97 -7.83 -16.49
N ASN A 189 -13.82 -7.15 -16.40
CA ASN A 189 -12.95 -7.23 -15.23
C ASN A 189 -12.40 -5.85 -14.83
N PRO A 190 -13.20 -5.00 -14.17
CA PRO A 190 -12.75 -3.68 -13.73
C PRO A 190 -11.81 -3.72 -12.52
N GLU A 191 -11.79 -4.80 -11.75
CA GLU A 191 -11.07 -4.87 -10.46
C GLU A 191 -9.61 -5.29 -10.61
N GLY A 192 -9.29 -6.16 -11.58
CA GLY A 192 -7.92 -6.62 -11.81
C GLY A 192 -7.84 -8.12 -12.10
N CYS A 193 -6.84 -8.53 -12.88
CA CYS A 193 -6.59 -9.95 -13.16
C CYS A 193 -5.50 -10.57 -12.28
N GLU A 194 -4.79 -9.77 -11.49
CA GLU A 194 -3.73 -10.23 -10.61
C GLU A 194 -4.01 -9.90 -9.16
N THR A 195 -3.55 -10.77 -8.26
CA THR A 195 -3.67 -10.57 -6.82
C THR A 195 -2.30 -10.59 -6.17
N GLY A 196 -2.06 -9.66 -5.26
CA GLY A 196 -0.79 -9.51 -4.56
C GLY A 196 -0.89 -8.71 -3.27
N TRP A 197 0.26 -8.32 -2.75
CA TRP A 197 0.37 -7.36 -1.66
C TRP A 197 0.09 -5.95 -2.18
N HIS A 198 -0.47 -5.09 -1.35
CA HIS A 198 -0.46 -3.65 -1.66
C HIS A 198 0.97 -3.12 -1.59
N GLU A 199 1.34 -2.30 -2.58
CA GLU A 199 2.63 -1.60 -2.65
C GLU A 199 2.41 -0.11 -2.35
N GLU A 200 3.16 0.43 -1.40
CA GLU A 200 2.99 1.80 -0.92
C GLU A 200 3.42 2.81 -1.99
N GLY A 201 2.44 3.50 -2.57
CA GLY A 201 2.64 4.55 -3.57
C GLY A 201 2.62 5.96 -2.99
N SER A 202 2.97 6.93 -3.83
CA SER A 202 2.71 8.34 -3.52
C SER A 202 1.20 8.64 -3.55
N TYR A 203 0.71 9.44 -2.60
CA TYR A 203 -0.67 9.92 -2.63
C TYR A 203 -0.93 10.77 -3.87
N GLU A 204 -1.65 10.21 -4.83
CA GLU A 204 -2.28 10.96 -5.91
C GLU A 204 -3.77 11.08 -5.56
N PRO A 205 -4.27 12.28 -5.20
CA PRO A 205 -5.68 12.43 -4.92
C PRO A 205 -6.48 11.97 -6.14
N PRO A 206 -7.52 11.13 -5.98
CA PRO A 206 -8.32 10.67 -7.10
C PRO A 206 -8.81 11.90 -7.85
N MET A 207 -8.46 12.02 -9.14
CA MET A 207 -8.97 13.09 -9.98
C MET A 207 -10.49 13.01 -9.89
N LYS A 208 -11.10 14.01 -9.24
CA LYS A 208 -12.55 14.06 -9.04
C LYS A 208 -13.18 14.07 -10.43
N ILE A 209 -13.66 12.91 -10.89
CA ILE A 209 -14.50 12.84 -12.08
C ILE A 209 -15.81 13.52 -11.70
N SER A 210 -15.90 14.81 -11.99
CA SER A 210 -17.11 15.60 -11.77
C SER A 210 -18.24 14.97 -12.59
N ARG A 211 -19.16 14.28 -11.92
CA ARG A 211 -20.44 13.82 -12.49
C ARG A 211 -21.30 15.03 -12.85
N THR A 212 -20.98 15.71 -13.94
CA THR A 212 -21.86 16.70 -14.55
C THR A 212 -22.72 15.96 -15.57
N PHE A 213 -23.86 15.44 -15.11
CA PHE A 213 -24.89 14.89 -15.99
C PHE A 213 -25.44 16.02 -16.88
N HIS A 214 -24.94 16.14 -18.12
CA HIS A 214 -25.64 16.87 -19.16
C HIS A 214 -26.70 15.95 -19.79
N TYR A 215 -27.87 15.89 -19.15
CA TYR A 215 -29.07 15.35 -19.78
C TYR A 215 -29.55 16.36 -20.83
N GLN A 216 -29.41 16.04 -22.11
CA GLN A 216 -30.16 16.72 -23.17
C GLN A 216 -31.39 15.87 -23.54
N PRO A 217 -32.62 16.34 -23.31
CA PRO A 217 -33.80 15.67 -23.82
C PRO A 217 -33.87 15.85 -25.34
N SER A 218 -33.95 14.73 -26.05
CA SER A 218 -34.30 14.71 -27.48
C SER A 218 -35.74 15.19 -27.65
N PHE A 219 -35.94 16.20 -28.49
CA PHE A 219 -37.25 16.64 -29.00
C PHE A 219 -37.52 16.02 -30.37
#